data_AF-A0A1G6AX31-F1
#
_entry.id   AF-A0A1G6AX31-F1
#
_cell.length_a   1.000
_cell.length_b   1.000
_cell.length_c   1.000
_cell.angle_alpha   90.00
_cell.angle_beta   90.00
_cell.angle_gamma   90.00
#
_symmetry.space_group_name_H-M   'P 1'
#
loop_
_entity.id
_entity.type
_entity.pdbx_description
1 polymer ?
#
loop_
_entity_poly.entity_id
_entity_poly.type
_entity_poly.pdbx_seq_one_letter_code
_entity_poly.pdbx_strand_id
1 'polypeptide(L)' 'MSEKKDATFVVHVNKCENSSWQGQVTWADRDEKINFRSAMELMHIMDAALDTKE' A
#
# COMPACT_ATOMS: atom_id res chain seq x y z
N MET A 1 -21.79 16.28 -3.20
CA MET A 1 -21.31 14.96 -3.67
C MET A 1 -20.07 14.67 -2.88
N SER A 2 -20.09 13.68 -2.00
CA SER A 2 -18.92 13.37 -1.17
C SER A 2 -17.80 12.89 -2.09
N GLU A 3 -16.74 13.70 -2.23
CA GLU A 3 -15.47 13.26 -2.81
C GLU A 3 -14.97 12.10 -1.95
N LYS A 4 -15.25 10.87 -2.41
CA LYS A 4 -14.52 9.71 -1.94
C LYS A 4 -13.08 9.96 -2.39
N LYS A 5 -12.18 10.14 -1.43
CA LYS A 5 -10.74 10.16 -1.71
C LYS A 5 -10.36 8.72 -2.08
N ASP A 6 -10.57 8.37 -3.34
CA ASP A 6 -10.26 7.06 -3.88
C ASP A 6 -8.73 6.96 -4.04
N ALA A 7 -8.05 6.45 -3.02
CA ALA A 7 -6.62 6.18 -3.12
C ALA A 7 -6.38 4.87 -3.88
N THR A 8 -5.72 4.94 -5.03
CA THR A 8 -5.41 3.76 -5.85
C THR A 8 -4.03 3.21 -5.49
N PHE A 9 -3.98 1.97 -5.02
CA PHE A 9 -2.74 1.28 -4.67
C PHE A 9 -2.53 0.07 -5.59
N VAL A 10 -1.34 -0.04 -6.17
CA VAL A 10 -0.89 -1.17 -6.99
C VAL A 10 0.05 -2.02 -6.17
N VAL A 11 -0.35 -3.24 -5.81
CA VAL A 11 0.44 -4.16 -5.00
C VAL A 11 1.11 -5.20 -5.89
N HIS A 12 2.44 -5.23 -5.87
CA HIS A 12 3.26 -6.18 -6.59
C HIS A 12 3.85 -7.19 -5.60
N VAL A 13 3.28 -8.40 -5.54
CA VAL A 13 3.74 -9.48 -4.68
C VAL A 13 4.79 -10.30 -5.44
N ASN A 14 6.05 -10.22 -5.04
CA ASN A 14 7.15 -10.95 -5.69
C ASN A 14 7.41 -12.32 -5.04
N LYS A 15 7.20 -12.43 -3.72
CA LYS A 15 7.41 -13.66 -2.97
C LYS A 15 6.33 -13.86 -1.92
N CYS A 16 5.86 -15.10 -1.80
CA CYS A 16 4.93 -15.54 -0.78
C CYS A 16 5.50 -16.81 -0.12
N GLU A 17 6.63 -16.66 0.56
CA GLU A 17 7.27 -17.75 1.33
C GLU A 17 6.99 -17.56 2.82
N ASN A 18 6.84 -18.67 3.56
CA ASN A 18 6.54 -18.69 5.00
C ASN A 18 5.28 -17.89 5.39
N SER A 19 4.24 -17.93 4.56
CA SER A 19 3.00 -17.16 4.79
C SER A 19 3.17 -15.64 4.89
N SER A 20 4.31 -15.11 4.47
CA SER A 20 4.57 -13.67 4.44
C SER A 20 4.60 -13.17 3.00
N TRP A 21 3.71 -12.22 2.68
CA TRP A 21 3.77 -11.50 1.41
C TRP A 21 4.93 -10.51 1.44
N GLN A 22 5.86 -10.67 0.51
CA GLN A 22 6.96 -9.74 0.28
C GLN A 22 6.85 -9.16 -1.11
N GLY A 23 6.95 -7.84 -1.19
CA GLY A 23 6.66 -7.14 -2.42
C GLY A 23 6.85 -5.64 -2.33
N GLN A 24 6.23 -4.96 -3.26
CA GLN A 24 6.21 -3.50 -3.31
C GLN A 24 4.79 -3.03 -3.57
N VAL A 25 4.35 -2.02 -2.83
CA VAL A 25 3.12 -1.30 -3.09
C VAL A 25 3.48 0.03 -3.74
N THR A 26 2.72 0.41 -4.77
CA THR A 26 2.86 1.68 -5.46
C THR A 26 1.56 2.45 -5.28
N TRP A 27 1.63 3.62 -4.67
CA TRP A 27 0.51 4.54 -4.58
C TRP A 27 0.42 5.29 -5.91
N ALA A 28 -0.62 4.99 -6.70
CA ALA A 28 -0.77 5.55 -8.05
C ALA A 28 -1.08 7.05 -8.06
N ASP A 29 -1.62 7.58 -6.96
CA ASP A 29 -1.98 9.01 -6.83
C ASP A 29 -0.75 9.90 -6.58
N ARG A 30 0.20 9.40 -5.77
CA ARG A 30 1.47 10.10 -5.45
C ARG A 30 2.69 9.58 -6.22
N ASP A 31 2.52 8.57 -7.09
CA ASP A 31 3.61 7.78 -7.70
C ASP A 31 4.63 7.24 -6.67
N GLU A 32 4.18 7.00 -5.43
CA GLU A 32 5.07 6.63 -4.33
C GLU A 32 5.21 5.10 -4.24
N LYS A 33 6.45 4.60 -4.26
CA LYS A 33 6.74 3.16 -4.25
C LYS A 33 7.35 2.75 -2.93
N ILE A 34 6.67 1.86 -2.23
CA ILE A 34 7.04 1.43 -0.88
C ILE A 34 7.16 -0.08 -0.85
N ASN A 35 8.31 -0.57 -0.38
CA ASN A 35 8.59 -1.99 -0.27
C ASN A 35 8.00 -2.52 1.04
N PHE A 36 7.21 -3.59 0.98
CA PHE A 36 6.66 -4.23 2.18
C PHE A 36 7.25 -5.63 2.35
N ARG A 37 7.53 -5.99 3.61
CA ARG A 37 8.08 -7.32 3.94
C ARG A 37 7.05 -8.29 4.51
N SER A 38 5.82 -7.83 4.71
CA SER A 38 4.71 -8.63 5.22
C SER A 38 3.36 -7.99 4.88
N ALA A 39 2.28 -8.78 4.95
CA ALA A 39 0.91 -8.29 4.75
C ALA A 39 0.52 -7.20 5.79
N MET A 40 1.01 -7.29 7.03
CA MET A 40 0.79 -6.24 8.03
C MET A 40 1.47 -4.92 7.67
N GLU A 41 2.71 -4.96 7.17
CA GLU A 41 3.38 -3.74 6.70
C GLU A 41 2.61 -3.10 5.55
N LEU A 42 2.11 -3.91 4.61
CA LEU A 42 1.26 -3.41 3.53
C LEU A 42 0.03 -2.66 4.07
N MET A 43 -0.66 -3.23 5.05
CA MET A 43 -1.82 -2.59 5.68
C MET A 43 -1.42 -1.29 6.39
N HIS A 44 -0.30 -1.27 7.12
CA HIS A 44 0.21 -0.07 7.78
C HIS A 44 0.56 1.05 6.79
N ILE A 45 1.13 0.70 5.64
CA ILE A 45 1.46 1.64 4.57
C ILE A 45 0.18 2.24 3.97
N MET A 46 -0.81 1.40 3.66
CA MET A 46 -2.10 1.86 3.15
C MET A 46 -2.83 2.75 4.16
N ASP A 47 -2.82 2.36 5.44
CA ASP A 47 -3.42 3.12 6.53
C ASP A 47 -2.73 4.49 6.68
N ALA A 48 -1.40 4.53 6.73
CA ALA A 48 -0.62 5.77 6.78
C ALA A 48 -0.85 6.67 5.54
N ALA A 49 -0.98 6.08 4.35
CA ALA A 49 -1.27 6.82 3.12
C ALA A 49 -2.71 7.38 3.09
N LEU A 50 -3.67 6.74 3.78
CA LEU A 50 -5.03 7.22 3.94
C LEU A 50 -5.18 8.22 5.10
N ASP A 51 -4.32 8.10 6.12
CA ASP A 51 -4.26 8.93 7.32
C ASP A 51 -3.50 10.24 7.10
N THR A 52 -2.66 10.35 6.06
CA THR A 52 -2.06 11.62 5.62
C THR A 52 -3.13 12.54 5.00
N LYS A 53 -4.02 13.03 5.86
CA LYS A 53 -4.95 14.13 5.64
C LYS A 53 -4.51 15.29 6.52
N GLU A 54 -3.46 15.97 6.09
CA GLU A 54 -3.23 17.38 6.40
C GLU A 54 -2.82 18.13 5.13
#